data_AF-A0A949JTG3-F1
#
_entry.id   AF-A0A949JTG3-F1
#
_cell.length_a   1.000
_cell.length_b   1.000
_cell.length_c   1.000
_cell.angle_alpha   90.00
_cell.angle_beta   90.00
_cell.angle_gamma   90.00
#
_symmetry.space_group_name_H-M   'P 1'
#
loop_
_entity.id
_entity.type
_entity.pdbx_description
1 polymer ?
#
loop_
_entity_poly.entity_id
_entity_poly.type
_entity_poly.pdbx_seq_one_letter_code
_entity_poly.pdbx_strand_id
1 'polypeptide(L)'
;MKNLKVWSGLVTIFLLGAVVGVVTSNIVIRRQFEGFMRGGPGRAQHRLVMETIRGIDITSTQRAKIDSILTSVKPDIDKLSSEFFLKMETNIEHQMTEVRAVLDKGQRIEFDRRKKELEERMKRFRGRPRGRRNRSNIGKPPPPRGDG
;
A
#
# COMPACT_ATOMS: atom_id res chain seq x y z
N MET A 1 -44.18 21.62 -7.48
CA MET A 1 -43.53 20.82 -6.41
C MET A 1 -43.42 19.31 -6.72
N LYS A 2 -43.57 18.85 -7.97
CA LYS A 2 -43.49 17.40 -8.30
C LYS A 2 -42.07 16.94 -8.67
N ASN A 3 -41.24 17.90 -9.09
CA ASN A 3 -39.89 17.73 -9.62
C ASN A 3 -38.87 17.48 -8.49
N LEU A 4 -39.15 17.97 -7.28
CA LEU A 4 -38.30 17.84 -6.10
C LEU A 4 -38.18 16.39 -5.61
N LYS A 5 -39.26 15.60 -5.74
CA LYS A 5 -39.24 14.16 -5.40
C LYS A 5 -38.39 13.35 -6.39
N VAL A 6 -38.44 13.72 -7.67
CA VAL A 6 -37.63 13.08 -8.73
C VAL A 6 -36.15 13.43 -8.55
N TRP A 7 -35.85 14.70 -8.27
CA TRP A 7 -34.48 15.14 -8.01
C TRP A 7 -33.90 14.53 -6.74
N SER A 8 -34.71 14.41 -5.68
CA SER A 8 -34.33 13.69 -4.47
C SER A 8 -33.93 12.25 -4.76
N GLY A 9 -34.71 11.52 -5.56
CA GLY A 9 -34.37 10.14 -5.94
C GLY A 9 -33.05 10.04 -6.71
N LEU A 10 -32.81 10.97 -7.63
CA LEU A 10 -31.58 11.02 -8.43
C LEU A 10 -30.33 11.28 -7.56
N VAL A 11 -30.43 12.24 -6.64
CA VAL A 11 -29.35 12.58 -5.70
C VAL A 11 -29.06 11.41 -4.77
N THR A 12 -30.08 10.70 -4.29
CA THR A 12 -29.88 9.53 -3.42
C THR A 12 -29.14 8.41 -4.14
N ILE A 13 -29.50 8.10 -5.39
CA ILE A 13 -28.82 7.08 -6.19
C ILE A 13 -27.36 7.48 -6.46
N PHE A 14 -27.12 8.75 -6.78
CA PHE A 14 -25.78 9.28 -7.00
C PHE A 14 -24.90 9.17 -5.75
N LEU A 15 -25.44 9.54 -4.58
CA LEU A 15 -24.74 9.41 -3.30
C LEU A 15 -24.46 7.94 -2.96
N LEU A 16 -25.39 7.02 -3.22
CA LEU A 16 -25.14 5.58 -3.06
C LEU A 16 -23.99 5.11 -3.96
N GLY A 17 -24.00 5.51 -5.23
CA GLY A 17 -22.93 5.18 -6.17
C GLY A 17 -21.58 5.73 -5.73
N ALA A 18 -21.54 6.97 -5.23
CA ALA A 18 -20.32 7.58 -4.69
C ALA A 18 -19.80 6.82 -3.46
N VAL A 19 -20.68 6.41 -2.54
CA VAL A 19 -20.29 5.61 -1.36
C VAL A 19 -19.71 4.27 -1.80
N VAL A 20 -20.35 3.57 -2.74
CA VAL A 20 -19.84 2.29 -3.26
C VAL A 20 -18.48 2.49 -3.94
N GLY A 21 -18.34 3.51 -4.79
CA GLY A 21 -17.08 3.83 -5.48
C GLY A 21 -15.93 4.20 -4.55
N VAL A 22 -16.22 4.95 -3.47
CA VAL A 22 -15.23 5.25 -2.42
C VAL A 22 -14.82 3.99 -1.67
N VAL A 23 -15.77 3.10 -1.34
CA VAL A 23 -15.48 1.84 -0.63
C VAL A 23 -14.61 0.91 -1.49
N THR A 24 -14.97 0.67 -2.75
CA THR A 24 -14.17 -0.16 -3.66
C THR A 24 -12.80 0.44 -3.92
N SER A 25 -12.71 1.74 -4.18
CA SER A 25 -11.41 2.42 -4.36
C SER A 25 -10.55 2.30 -3.11
N ASN A 26 -11.12 2.48 -1.92
CA ASN A 26 -10.37 2.39 -0.67
C ASN A 26 -9.88 0.94 -0.42
N ILE A 27 -10.64 -0.09 -0.81
CA ILE A 27 -10.21 -1.50 -0.73
C ILE A 27 -9.06 -1.81 -1.70
N VAL A 28 -9.17 -1.38 -2.97
CA VAL A 28 -8.14 -1.60 -3.99
C VAL A 28 -6.85 -0.85 -3.64
N ILE A 29 -6.99 0.43 -3.29
CA ILE A 29 -5.87 1.28 -2.86
C ILE A 29 -5.23 0.66 -1.63
N ARG A 30 -5.98 0.23 -0.61
CA ARG A 30 -5.40 -0.43 0.58
C ARG A 30 -4.64 -1.69 0.24
N ARG A 31 -5.12 -2.54 -0.67
CA ARG A 31 -4.40 -3.77 -1.06
C ARG A 31 -3.10 -3.48 -1.80
N GLN A 32 -3.10 -2.51 -2.72
CA GLN A 32 -1.88 -2.10 -3.43
C GLN A 32 -0.91 -1.35 -2.51
N PHE A 33 -1.40 -0.42 -1.71
CA PHE A 33 -0.58 0.31 -0.72
C PHE A 33 -0.05 -0.61 0.37
N GLU A 34 -0.82 -1.60 0.87
CA GLU A 34 -0.30 -2.58 1.82
C GLU A 34 0.78 -3.45 1.21
N GLY A 35 0.66 -3.85 -0.06
CA GLY A 35 1.72 -4.57 -0.77
C GLY A 35 3.01 -3.76 -0.88
N PHE A 36 2.87 -2.47 -1.23
CA PHE A 36 3.97 -1.51 -1.34
C PHE A 36 4.61 -1.18 0.02
N MET A 37 3.80 -0.91 1.04
CA MET A 37 4.23 -0.61 2.42
C MET A 37 4.83 -1.83 3.14
N ARG A 38 4.28 -3.04 2.96
CA ARG A 38 4.77 -4.26 3.65
C ARG A 38 6.04 -4.83 3.00
N GLY A 39 6.19 -4.70 1.68
CA GLY A 39 7.33 -5.25 0.94
C GLY A 39 8.50 -4.27 0.77
N GLY A 40 8.19 -2.97 0.70
CA GLY A 40 9.09 -1.94 0.18
C GLY A 40 9.06 -1.89 -1.35
N PRO A 41 9.28 -0.71 -1.96
CA PRO A 41 9.20 -0.49 -3.40
C PRO A 41 10.11 -1.43 -4.20
N GLY A 42 11.35 -1.65 -3.72
CA GLY A 42 12.28 -2.58 -4.38
C GLY A 42 11.81 -4.03 -4.40
N ARG A 43 11.03 -4.51 -3.42
CA ARG A 43 10.49 -5.89 -3.46
C ARG A 43 9.29 -6.01 -4.40
N ALA A 44 8.48 -4.95 -4.51
CA ALA A 44 7.38 -4.91 -5.45
C ALA A 44 7.91 -4.92 -6.89
N GLN A 45 8.93 -4.10 -7.18
CA GLN A 45 9.62 -4.09 -8.47
C GLN A 45 10.22 -5.46 -8.80
N HIS A 46 10.94 -6.08 -7.86
CA HIS A 46 11.52 -7.41 -8.08
C HIS A 46 10.44 -8.44 -8.42
N ARG A 47 9.31 -8.44 -7.69
CA ARG A 47 8.20 -9.36 -7.99
C ARG A 47 7.60 -9.09 -9.37
N LEU A 48 7.42 -7.84 -9.74
CA LEU A 48 6.85 -7.46 -11.04
C LEU A 48 7.75 -7.94 -12.19
N VAL A 49 9.05 -7.70 -12.11
CA VAL A 49 10.00 -8.17 -13.14
C VAL A 49 10.03 -9.70 -13.23
N MET A 50 10.01 -10.39 -12.08
CA MET A 50 9.97 -11.85 -12.04
C MET A 50 8.65 -12.43 -12.59
N GLU A 51 7.53 -11.74 -12.42
CA GLU A 51 6.25 -12.12 -13.04
C GLU A 51 6.26 -11.86 -14.55
N THR A 52 6.88 -10.78 -15.02
CA THR A 52 6.98 -10.47 -16.46
C THR A 52 7.79 -11.53 -17.22
N ILE A 53 8.84 -12.08 -16.61
CA ILE A 53 9.67 -13.14 -17.23
C ILE A 53 9.14 -14.55 -16.94
N ARG A 54 7.98 -14.66 -16.28
CA ARG A 54 7.37 -15.95 -15.95
C ARG A 54 6.91 -16.64 -17.23
N GLY A 55 7.36 -17.89 -17.43
CA GLY A 55 7.08 -18.66 -18.65
C GLY A 55 8.05 -18.41 -19.80
N ILE A 56 9.08 -17.59 -19.59
CA ILE A 56 10.22 -17.48 -20.51
C ILE A 56 11.31 -18.43 -20.03
N ASP A 57 11.82 -19.27 -20.93
CA ASP A 57 12.97 -20.13 -20.64
C ASP A 57 14.23 -19.29 -20.50
N ILE A 58 14.55 -18.95 -19.25
CA ILE A 58 15.76 -18.24 -18.87
C ILE A 58 16.78 -19.21 -18.29
N THR A 59 18.01 -19.10 -18.77
CA THR A 59 19.14 -19.85 -18.22
C THR A 59 19.52 -19.36 -16.82
N SER A 60 20.23 -20.18 -16.05
CA SER A 60 20.73 -19.81 -14.72
C SER A 60 21.66 -18.59 -14.77
N THR A 61 22.44 -18.43 -15.83
CA THR A 61 23.34 -17.29 -16.03
C THR A 61 22.56 -16.00 -16.34
N GLN A 62 21.50 -16.07 -17.14
CA GLN A 62 20.59 -14.94 -17.37
C GLN A 62 19.86 -14.54 -16.08
N ARG A 63 19.40 -15.52 -15.31
CA ARG A 63 18.75 -15.27 -14.01
C ARG A 63 19.66 -14.51 -13.05
N ALA A 64 20.92 -14.93 -12.92
CA ALA A 64 21.91 -14.26 -12.09
C ALA A 64 22.17 -12.81 -12.53
N LYS A 65 22.22 -12.56 -13.84
CA LYS A 65 22.36 -11.19 -14.38
C LYS A 65 21.14 -10.31 -14.04
N ILE A 66 19.92 -10.84 -14.18
CA ILE A 66 18.69 -10.14 -13.83
C ILE A 66 18.67 -9.79 -12.34
N ASP A 67 19.03 -10.74 -11.47
CA ASP A 67 19.08 -10.50 -10.01
C ASP A 67 20.13 -9.44 -9.65
N SER A 68 21.26 -9.42 -10.35
CA SER A 68 22.30 -8.39 -10.17
C SER A 68 21.79 -7.00 -10.56
N ILE A 69 21.10 -6.86 -11.70
CA ILE A 69 20.49 -5.59 -12.16
C ILE A 69 19.43 -5.11 -11.16
N LEU A 70 18.56 -6.00 -10.69
CA LEU A 70 17.53 -5.64 -9.70
C LEU A 70 18.16 -5.21 -8.37
N THR A 71 19.29 -5.79 -7.99
CA THR A 71 20.01 -5.42 -6.78
C THR A 71 20.70 -4.06 -6.92
N SER A 72 21.27 -3.74 -8.08
CA SER A 72 21.95 -2.46 -8.31
C SER A 72 20.98 -1.28 -8.38
N VAL A 73 19.77 -1.49 -8.91
CA VAL A 73 18.74 -0.43 -9.05
C VAL A 73 17.94 -0.19 -7.76
N LYS A 74 17.97 -1.15 -6.83
CA LYS A 74 17.21 -1.08 -5.57
C LYS A 74 17.44 0.21 -4.75
N PRO A 75 18.68 0.72 -4.57
CA PRO A 75 18.92 1.94 -3.79
C PRO A 75 18.25 3.18 -4.40
N ASP A 76 18.29 3.31 -5.73
CA ASP A 76 17.68 4.45 -6.44
C ASP A 76 16.17 4.44 -6.30
N ILE A 77 15.57 3.25 -6.39
CA ILE A 77 14.14 3.05 -6.18
C ILE A 77 13.72 3.34 -4.73
N ASP A 78 14.51 2.89 -3.76
CA ASP A 78 14.26 3.17 -2.35
C ASP A 78 14.39 4.68 -2.07
N LYS A 79 15.37 5.37 -2.66
CA LYS A 79 15.53 6.84 -2.57
C LYS A 79 14.35 7.59 -3.18
N LEU A 80 14.00 7.29 -4.44
CA LEU A 80 12.88 7.91 -5.14
C LEU A 80 11.57 7.73 -4.37
N SER A 81 11.35 6.53 -3.81
CA SER A 81 10.17 6.28 -3.00
C SER A 81 10.14 7.14 -1.75
N SER A 82 11.27 7.32 -1.07
CA SER A 82 11.37 8.09 0.16
C SER A 82 11.06 9.57 -0.10
N GLU A 83 11.63 10.14 -1.17
CA GLU A 83 11.36 11.51 -1.60
C GLU A 83 9.88 11.71 -1.99
N PHE A 84 9.33 10.76 -2.75
CA PHE A 84 7.92 10.78 -3.15
C PHE A 84 6.99 10.71 -1.93
N PHE A 85 7.25 9.81 -0.98
CA PHE A 85 6.46 9.67 0.23
C PHE A 85 6.46 10.94 1.06
N LEU A 86 7.62 11.58 1.22
CA LEU A 86 7.76 12.82 1.97
C LEU A 86 6.94 13.94 1.32
N LYS A 87 7.07 14.12 0.00
CA LYS A 87 6.30 15.13 -0.74
C LYS A 87 4.79 14.87 -0.69
N MET A 88 4.39 13.61 -0.79
CA MET A 88 2.99 13.21 -0.69
C MET A 88 2.41 13.48 0.70
N GLU A 89 3.16 13.20 1.77
CA GLU A 89 2.74 13.47 3.16
C GLU A 89 2.50 14.97 3.38
N THR A 90 3.42 15.83 2.93
CA THR A 90 3.24 17.29 2.97
C THR A 90 2.02 17.76 2.18
N ASN A 91 1.81 17.25 0.96
CA ASN A 91 0.67 17.63 0.14
C ASN A 91 -0.66 17.20 0.77
N ILE A 92 -0.73 16.00 1.34
CA ILE A 92 -1.92 15.51 2.04
C ILE A 92 -2.21 16.40 3.26
N GLU A 93 -1.19 16.75 4.04
CA GLU A 93 -1.37 17.61 5.21
C GLU A 93 -1.88 19.01 4.83
N HIS A 94 -1.34 19.59 3.74
CA HIS A 94 -1.82 20.85 3.19
C HIS A 94 -3.31 20.75 2.81
N GLN A 95 -3.68 19.74 2.01
CA GLN A 95 -5.07 19.52 1.60
C GLN A 95 -6.01 19.34 2.80
N MET A 96 -5.60 18.59 3.82
CA MET A 96 -6.39 18.39 5.03
C MET A 96 -6.61 19.71 5.79
N THR A 97 -5.61 20.61 5.77
CA THR A 97 -5.70 21.93 6.39
C THR A 97 -6.68 22.83 5.64
N GLU A 98 -6.61 22.85 4.31
CA GLU A 98 -7.54 23.61 3.46
C GLU A 98 -8.98 23.11 3.60
N VAL A 99 -9.18 21.78 3.58
CA VAL A 99 -10.50 21.18 3.80
C VAL A 99 -11.03 21.57 5.18
N ARG A 100 -10.22 21.49 6.24
CA ARG A 100 -10.64 21.86 7.60
C ARG A 100 -11.08 23.34 7.69
N ALA A 101 -10.47 24.24 6.92
CA ALA A 101 -10.78 25.66 6.94
C ALA A 101 -12.21 25.96 6.45
N VAL A 102 -12.72 25.18 5.49
CA VAL A 102 -14.07 25.38 4.93
C VAL A 102 -15.18 24.66 5.71
N LEU A 103 -14.84 23.81 6.67
CA LEU A 103 -15.81 23.10 7.50
C LEU A 103 -16.41 23.99 8.61
N ASP A 104 -17.67 23.72 8.96
CA ASP A 104 -18.30 24.33 10.14
C ASP A 104 -17.77 23.74 11.47
N LYS A 105 -18.13 24.36 12.61
CA LYS A 105 -17.63 23.94 13.93
C LYS A 105 -17.95 22.47 14.26
N GLY A 106 -19.13 21.98 13.92
CA GLY A 106 -19.51 20.59 14.19
C GLY A 106 -18.77 19.60 13.30
N GLN A 107 -18.63 19.94 12.02
CA GLN A 107 -17.89 19.15 11.03
C GLN A 107 -16.38 19.07 11.35
N ARG A 108 -15.77 20.15 11.86
CA ARG A 108 -14.36 20.17 12.25
C ARG A 108 -14.04 19.15 13.35
N ILE A 109 -14.92 19.01 14.34
CA ILE A 109 -14.74 18.06 15.45
C ILE A 109 -14.68 16.62 14.91
N GLU A 110 -15.64 16.27 14.04
CA GLU A 110 -15.69 14.93 13.44
C GLU A 110 -14.52 14.69 12.46
N PHE A 111 -14.12 15.72 11.71
CA PHE A 111 -12.96 15.67 10.83
C PHE A 111 -11.65 15.42 11.61
N ASP A 112 -11.43 16.16 12.70
CA ASP A 112 -10.24 16.01 13.54
C ASP A 112 -10.18 14.61 14.20
N ARG A 113 -11.34 14.08 14.62
CA ARG A 113 -11.46 12.72 15.14
C ARG A 113 -11.04 11.68 14.09
N ARG A 114 -11.56 11.79 12.86
CA ARG A 114 -11.22 10.88 11.76
C ARG A 114 -9.76 11.01 11.32
N LYS A 115 -9.19 12.22 11.33
CA LYS A 115 -7.76 12.45 11.06
C LYS A 115 -6.90 11.68 12.05
N LYS A 116 -7.19 11.79 13.35
CA LYS A 116 -6.47 11.04 14.41
C LYS A 116 -6.58 9.53 14.24
N GLU A 117 -7.77 9.00 13.95
CA GLU A 117 -7.94 7.56 13.71
C GLU A 117 -7.11 7.07 12.51
N LEU A 118 -7.04 7.87 11.45
CA LEU A 118 -6.24 7.56 10.28
C LEU A 118 -4.74 7.55 10.62
N GLU A 119 -4.25 8.55 11.35
CA GLU A 119 -2.87 8.61 11.83
C GLU A 119 -2.51 7.42 12.71
N GLU A 120 -3.38 7.04 13.64
CA GLU A 120 -3.18 5.86 14.49
C GLU A 120 -3.13 4.57 13.68
N ARG A 121 -4.03 4.40 12.70
CA ARG A 121 -4.00 3.26 11.78
C ARG A 121 -2.66 3.23 11.03
N MET A 122 -2.22 4.36 10.48
CA MET A 122 -0.94 4.46 9.78
C MET A 122 0.26 4.14 10.69
N LYS A 123 0.26 4.62 11.94
CA LYS A 123 1.29 4.27 12.94
C LYS A 123 1.34 2.77 13.23
N ARG A 124 0.19 2.10 13.33
CA ARG A 124 0.11 0.62 13.50
C ARG A 124 0.68 -0.13 12.29
N PHE A 125 0.54 0.43 11.08
CA PHE A 125 1.15 -0.15 9.88
C PHE A 125 2.65 0.12 9.77
N ARG A 126 3.13 1.31 10.17
CA ARG A 126 4.58 1.65 10.22
C ARG A 126 5.32 0.92 11.35
N GLY A 127 4.65 0.64 12.47
CA GLY A 127 5.26 0.10 13.70
C GLY A 127 5.35 -1.43 13.81
N ARG A 128 4.92 -2.22 12.82
CA ARG A 128 5.21 -3.68 12.83
C ARG A 128 6.68 -3.89 12.46
N PRO A 129 7.54 -4.35 13.40
CA PRO A 129 8.89 -4.74 13.04
C PRO A 129 8.78 -5.78 11.93
N ARG A 130 9.56 -5.61 10.86
CA ARG A 130 9.77 -6.63 9.83
C ARG A 130 9.94 -7.94 10.55
N GLY A 131 8.94 -8.82 10.48
CA GLY A 131 9.05 -10.14 11.05
C GLY A 131 10.32 -10.75 10.48
N ARG A 132 11.35 -10.87 11.32
CA ARG A 132 12.45 -11.80 11.11
C ARG A 132 11.76 -13.13 10.87
N ARG A 133 11.53 -13.48 9.60
CA ARG A 133 11.31 -14.87 9.23
C ARG A 133 12.55 -15.56 9.72
N ASN A 134 12.37 -16.35 10.77
CA ASN A 134 13.37 -17.12 11.46
C ASN A 134 14.08 -18.01 10.42
N ARG A 135 15.17 -17.49 9.84
CA ARG A 135 16.02 -18.20 8.86
C ARG A 135 16.99 -19.15 9.57
N SER A 136 16.60 -19.67 10.74
CA SER A 136 17.38 -20.62 11.53
C SER A 136 16.96 -22.08 11.29
N ASN A 137 15.93 -22.32 10.46
CA ASN A 137 15.40 -23.66 10.20
C ASN A 137 15.54 -24.15 8.74
N ILE A 138 16.34 -23.47 7.91
CA ILE A 138 16.70 -23.95 6.58
C ILE A 138 18.17 -24.35 6.64
N GLY A 139 18.47 -25.61 6.99
CA GLY A 139 19.83 -26.13 6.89
C GLY A 139 20.31 -27.08 7.97
N LYS A 140 19.47 -27.60 8.88
CA LYS A 140 19.89 -28.79 9.64
C LYS A 140 19.69 -30.02 8.75
N PRO A 141 20.77 -30.72 8.32
CA PRO A 141 20.61 -31.99 7.64
C PRO A 141 19.84 -32.97 8.54
N PRO A 142 19.03 -33.87 7.96
CA PRO A 142 18.32 -34.87 8.74
C PRO A 142 19.32 -35.72 9.55
N PRO A 143 18.97 -36.12 10.79
CA PRO A 143 19.85 -36.97 11.58
C PRO A 143 20.08 -38.31 10.85
N PRO A 144 21.27 -38.93 11.01
CA PRO A 144 21.55 -40.23 10.42
C PRO A 144 20.49 -41.23 10.89
N ARG A 145 19.92 -41.99 9.96
CA ARG A 145 19.12 -43.16 10.32
C ARG A 145 20.06 -44.14 11.00
N GLY A 146 19.80 -44.41 12.28
CA GLY A 146 20.48 -45.49 12.99
C GLY A 146 20.01 -46.80 12.39
N ASP A 147 20.87 -47.40 11.59
CA ASP A 147 20.76 -48.80 11.25
C ASP A 147 21.39 -49.56 12.43
N GLY A 148 20.62 -50.47 13.03
CA GLY A 148 21.03 -51.29 14.17
C GLY A 148 22.08 -52.33 13.84
#